data_AF-A0A0L7LDH2-F1
#
_entry.id   AF-A0A0L7LDH2-F1
#
_cell.length_a   1.000
_cell.length_b   1.000
_cell.length_c   1.000
_cell.angle_alpha   90.00
_cell.angle_beta   90.00
_cell.angle_gamma   90.00
#
_symmetry.space_group_name_H-M   'P 1'
#
loop_
_entity.id
_entity.type
_entity.pdbx_description
1 polymer ?
#
loop_
_entity_poly.entity_id
_entity_poly.type
_entity_poly.pdbx_seq_one_letter_code
_entity_poly.pdbx_strand_id
1 'polypeptide(L)'
;MHELDEKKRKTLIQACDQVNRSFGSIFSTLLPGAQAKLKPPDGRTVLDGLEVRVGFNHTWKESLGELSGGQRSLVALSLVLAMLLFKPAPLYILDEVDAALDLSHTQNIGIMLREHFRHSQ
;
A
#
# COMPACT_ATOMS: atom_id res chain seq x y z
N MET A 1 26.91 20.12 1.44
CA MET A 1 26.42 19.09 0.49
C MET A 1 26.03 17.81 1.25
N HIS A 2 26.92 17.24 2.07
CA HIS A 2 26.64 16.06 2.92
C HIS A 2 25.41 16.18 3.83
N GLU A 3 25.20 17.33 4.48
CA GLU A 3 24.08 17.53 5.42
C GLU A 3 22.70 17.50 4.73
N LEU A 4 22.63 17.96 3.47
CA LEU A 4 21.40 17.94 2.68
C LEU A 4 21.05 16.52 2.23
N ASP A 5 22.06 15.72 1.85
CA ASP A 5 21.86 14.33 1.44
C ASP A 5 21.47 13.44 2.61
N GLU A 6 22.06 13.66 3.79
CA GLU A 6 21.66 13.01 5.04
C GLU A 6 20.19 13.31 5.38
N LYS A 7 19.77 14.58 5.28
CA LYS A 7 18.40 14.99 5.54
C LYS A 7 17.41 14.39 4.53
N LYS A 8 17.75 14.36 3.25
CA LYS A 8 16.95 13.70 2.21
C LYS A 8 16.79 12.21 2.50
N ARG A 9 17.88 11.50 2.80
CA ARG A 9 17.86 10.07 3.10
C ARG A 9 16.95 9.77 4.29
N LYS A 10 17.11 10.52 5.39
CA LYS A 10 16.28 10.38 6.59
C LYS A 10 14.80 10.59 6.27
N THR A 11 14.48 11.62 5.50
CA THR A 11 13.10 11.94 5.12
C THR A 11 12.48 10.82 4.26
N LEU A 12 13.25 10.27 3.32
CA LEU A 12 12.79 9.16 2.48
C LEU A 12 12.51 7.90 3.29
N ILE A 13 13.41 7.53 4.22
CA ILE A 13 13.23 6.35 5.08
C ILE A 13 11.95 6.51 5.91
N GLN A 14 11.75 7.69 6.53
CA GLN A 14 10.55 7.97 7.31
C GLN A 14 9.28 7.90 6.46
N ALA A 15 9.32 8.42 5.24
CA ALA A 15 8.20 8.34 4.31
C ALA A 15 7.90 6.88 3.92
N CYS A 16 8.93 6.11 3.57
CA CYS A 16 8.80 4.69 3.26
C CYS A 16 8.20 3.91 4.43
N ASP A 17 8.67 4.12 5.64
CA ASP A 17 8.16 3.44 6.84
C ASP A 17 6.68 3.77 7.10
N GLN A 18 6.29 5.04 6.93
CA GLN A 18 4.90 5.46 7.10
C GLN A 18 3.99 4.87 6.03
N VAL A 19 4.40 4.95 4.75
CA VAL A 19 3.64 4.35 3.63
C VAL A 19 3.54 2.84 3.82
N ASN A 20 4.61 2.16 4.23
CA ASN A 20 4.63 0.72 4.43
C ASN A 20 3.64 0.27 5.51
N ARG A 21 3.57 1.00 6.64
CA ARG A 21 2.57 0.75 7.70
C ARG A 21 1.14 0.91 7.18
N SER A 22 0.84 2.02 6.52
CA SER A 22 -0.48 2.29 5.96
C SER A 22 -0.86 1.24 4.91
N PHE A 23 0.08 0.89 4.03
CA PHE A 23 -0.11 -0.10 2.96
C PHE A 23 -0.48 -1.47 3.51
N GLY A 24 0.27 -1.98 4.49
CA GLY A 24 -0.04 -3.26 5.13
C GLY A 24 -1.39 -3.25 5.82
N SER A 25 -1.71 -2.17 6.54
CA SER A 25 -3.00 -2.00 7.22
C SER A 25 -4.16 -2.00 6.23
N ILE A 26 -4.13 -1.13 5.22
CA ILE A 26 -5.18 -1.01 4.19
C ILE A 26 -5.39 -2.34 3.49
N PHE A 27 -4.30 -3.00 3.06
CA PHE A 27 -4.41 -4.26 2.33
C PHE A 27 -5.04 -5.36 3.19
N SER A 28 -4.68 -5.45 4.48
CA SER A 28 -5.28 -6.42 5.40
C SER A 28 -6.76 -6.16 5.71
N THR A 29 -7.18 -4.89 5.70
CA THR A 29 -8.60 -4.51 5.83
C THR A 29 -9.38 -4.87 4.56
N LEU A 30 -8.80 -4.63 3.39
CA LEU A 30 -9.44 -4.96 2.11
C LEU A 30 -9.53 -6.47 1.86
N LEU A 31 -8.53 -7.23 2.30
CA LEU A 31 -8.45 -8.67 2.12
C LEU A 31 -8.05 -9.36 3.45
N PRO A 32 -9.05 -9.79 4.26
CA PRO A 32 -8.80 -10.44 5.54
C PRO A 32 -7.89 -11.67 5.41
N GLY A 33 -6.92 -11.81 6.32
CA GLY A 33 -5.92 -12.89 6.29
C GLY A 33 -4.77 -12.67 5.30
N ALA A 34 -4.76 -11.54 4.60
CA ALA A 34 -3.67 -11.12 3.75
C ALA A 34 -2.79 -10.06 4.42
N GLN A 35 -1.53 -10.00 4.00
CA GLN A 35 -0.55 -9.03 4.46
C GLN A 35 0.28 -8.53 3.27
N ALA A 36 0.64 -7.26 3.29
CA ALA A 36 1.52 -6.70 2.29
C ALA A 36 2.55 -5.75 2.92
N LYS A 37 3.72 -5.66 2.29
CA LYS A 37 4.78 -4.74 2.70
C LYS A 37 5.64 -4.33 1.53
N LEU A 38 6.25 -3.16 1.65
CA LEU A 38 7.35 -2.69 0.82
C LEU A 38 8.67 -3.11 1.47
N LYS A 39 9.57 -3.68 0.67
CA LYS A 39 10.93 -4.06 1.11
C LYS A 39 11.92 -3.71 0.00
N PRO A 40 13.13 -3.21 0.31
CA PRO A 40 14.20 -3.15 -0.68
C PRO A 40 14.48 -4.54 -1.28
N PRO A 41 14.91 -4.61 -2.55
CA PRO A 41 15.48 -5.82 -3.12
C PRO A 41 16.63 -6.35 -2.26
N ASP A 42 16.89 -7.65 -2.31
CA ASP A 42 17.93 -8.25 -1.49
C ASP A 42 19.32 -7.65 -1.83
N GLY A 43 20.06 -7.29 -0.78
CA GLY A 43 21.35 -6.59 -0.90
C GLY A 43 21.26 -5.11 -1.26
N ARG A 44 20.06 -4.52 -1.33
CA ARG A 44 19.86 -3.10 -1.66
C ARG A 44 19.24 -2.30 -0.51
N THR A 45 19.22 -0.98 -0.67
CA THR A 45 18.63 -0.04 0.28
C THR A 45 17.33 0.54 -0.25
N VAL A 46 16.57 1.21 0.62
CA VAL A 46 15.35 1.95 0.23
C VAL A 46 15.61 3.00 -0.85
N LEU A 47 16.85 3.52 -0.94
CA LEU A 47 17.24 4.50 -1.96
C LEU A 47 17.34 3.87 -3.36
N ASP A 48 17.56 2.57 -3.44
CA ASP A 48 17.73 1.83 -4.70
C ASP A 48 16.40 1.30 -5.25
N GLY A 49 15.29 1.56 -4.55
CA GLY A 49 13.94 1.12 -4.90
C GLY A 49 13.31 0.19 -3.86
N LEU A 50 12.05 -0.15 -4.11
CA LEU A 50 11.24 -1.00 -3.25
C LEU A 50 10.49 -2.03 -4.09
N GLU A 51 10.33 -3.22 -3.52
CA GLU A 51 9.51 -4.30 -4.04
C GLU A 51 8.28 -4.48 -3.16
N VAL A 52 7.17 -4.82 -3.80
CA VAL A 52 5.94 -5.22 -3.09
C VAL A 52 6.03 -6.70 -2.77
N ARG A 53 5.84 -7.05 -1.50
CA ARG A 53 5.71 -8.42 -1.02
C ARG A 53 4.31 -8.62 -0.46
N VAL A 54 3.67 -9.71 -0.87
CA VAL A 54 2.32 -10.09 -0.45
C VAL A 54 2.39 -11.47 0.21
N GLY A 55 1.59 -11.68 1.25
CA GLY A 55 1.44 -12.97 1.90
C GLY A 55 0.00 -13.22 2.33
N PHE A 56 -0.31 -14.50 2.54
CA PHE A 56 -1.61 -14.98 2.98
C PHE A 56 -1.41 -16.01 4.09
N ASN A 57 -2.20 -15.95 5.16
CA ASN A 57 -2.13 -16.91 6.26
C ASN A 57 -0.67 -17.13 6.76
N HIS A 58 0.11 -16.04 6.86
CA HIS A 58 1.52 -16.02 7.25
C HIS A 58 2.53 -16.56 6.22
N THR A 59 2.09 -17.03 5.06
CA THR A 59 2.96 -17.48 3.96
C THR A 59 3.18 -16.36 2.95
N TRP A 60 4.44 -15.96 2.75
CA TRP A 60 4.83 -14.97 1.75
C TRP A 60 4.89 -15.59 0.34
N LYS A 61 4.49 -14.82 -0.66
CA LYS A 61 4.55 -15.19 -2.07
C LYS A 61 5.93 -14.87 -2.67
N GLU A 62 6.39 -15.73 -3.57
CA GLU A 62 7.66 -15.52 -4.28
C GLU A 62 7.51 -14.45 -5.36
N SER A 63 6.34 -14.43 -6.03
CA SER A 63 6.03 -13.46 -7.08
C SER A 63 4.59 -12.94 -7.01
N LEU A 64 4.40 -11.67 -7.41
CA LEU A 64 3.06 -11.10 -7.62
C LEU A 64 2.30 -11.80 -8.76
N GLY A 65 2.99 -12.56 -9.62
CA GLY A 65 2.37 -13.37 -10.67
C GLY A 65 1.46 -14.48 -10.11
N GLU A 66 1.68 -14.91 -8.87
CA GLU A 66 0.84 -15.91 -8.19
C GLU A 66 -0.53 -15.38 -7.73
N LEU A 67 -0.73 -14.06 -7.77
CA LEU A 67 -1.97 -13.42 -7.34
C LEU A 67 -3.03 -13.48 -8.45
N SER A 68 -4.30 -13.60 -8.06
CA SER A 68 -5.41 -13.44 -9.00
C SER A 68 -5.47 -12.00 -9.56
N GLY A 69 -6.21 -11.80 -10.65
CA GLY A 69 -6.41 -10.47 -11.23
C GLY A 69 -6.93 -9.45 -10.21
N GLY A 70 -8.00 -9.79 -9.49
CA GLY A 70 -8.57 -8.93 -8.44
C GLY A 70 -7.63 -8.69 -7.27
N GLN A 71 -6.84 -9.70 -6.84
CA GLN A 71 -5.84 -9.52 -5.80
C GLN A 71 -4.75 -8.54 -6.21
N ARG A 72 -4.27 -8.59 -7.46
CA ARG A 72 -3.29 -7.61 -7.98
C ARG A 72 -3.87 -6.21 -7.99
N SER A 73 -5.13 -6.05 -8.39
CA SER A 73 -5.82 -4.75 -8.35
C SER A 73 -5.94 -4.21 -6.92
N LEU A 74 -6.28 -5.06 -5.95
CA LEU A 74 -6.33 -4.67 -4.53
C LEU A 74 -4.97 -4.25 -3.97
N VAL A 75 -3.89 -4.95 -4.36
CA VAL A 75 -2.52 -4.56 -3.99
C VAL A 75 -2.20 -3.16 -4.52
N ALA A 76 -2.47 -2.91 -5.80
CA ALA A 76 -2.23 -1.60 -6.42
C ALA A 76 -3.05 -0.49 -5.76
N LEU A 77 -4.34 -0.72 -5.57
CA LEU A 77 -5.24 0.22 -4.90
C LEU A 77 -4.77 0.53 -3.47
N SER A 78 -4.40 -0.48 -2.70
CA SER A 78 -3.90 -0.31 -1.33
C SER A 78 -2.65 0.56 -1.28
N LEU A 79 -1.73 0.38 -2.25
CA LEU A 79 -0.51 1.17 -2.32
C LEU A 79 -0.81 2.63 -2.68
N VAL A 80 -1.70 2.87 -3.64
CA VAL A 80 -2.16 4.23 -4.00
C VAL A 80 -2.76 4.91 -2.77
N LEU A 81 -3.71 4.27 -2.11
CA LEU A 81 -4.36 4.81 -0.90
C LEU A 81 -3.36 5.07 0.23
N ALA A 82 -2.38 4.21 0.44
CA ALA A 82 -1.33 4.42 1.44
C ALA A 82 -0.48 5.68 1.14
N MET A 83 -0.19 5.95 -0.13
CA MET A 83 0.48 7.19 -0.54
C MET A 83 -0.41 8.42 -0.32
N LEU A 84 -1.71 8.29 -0.57
CA LEU A 84 -2.68 9.36 -0.32
C LEU A 84 -2.79 9.70 1.17
N LEU A 85 -2.78 8.70 2.06
CA LEU A 85 -2.75 8.93 3.51
C LEU A 85 -1.46 9.59 3.99
N PHE A 86 -0.33 9.28 3.34
CA PHE A 86 0.95 9.90 3.69
C PHE A 86 0.99 11.40 3.33
N LYS A 87 0.41 11.76 2.19
CA LYS A 87 0.30 13.16 1.75
C LYS A 87 -1.15 13.48 1.35
N PRO A 88 -2.01 13.79 2.34
CA PRO A 88 -3.43 14.01 2.09
C PRO A 88 -3.66 15.22 1.19
N ALA A 89 -4.64 15.08 0.29
CA ALA A 89 -5.14 16.10 -0.62
C ALA A 89 -6.63 16.32 -0.30
N PRO A 90 -7.18 17.50 -0.63
CA PRO A 90 -8.56 17.85 -0.27
C PRO A 90 -9.63 17.05 -1.02
N LEU A 91 -9.30 16.40 -2.15
CA LEU A 91 -10.25 15.63 -2.96
C LEU A 91 -9.51 14.49 -3.68
N TYR A 92 -10.13 13.31 -3.69
CA TYR A 92 -9.70 12.16 -4.48
C TYR A 92 -10.85 11.62 -5.33
N ILE A 93 -10.62 11.43 -6.62
CA ILE A 93 -11.58 10.80 -7.53
C ILE A 93 -10.98 9.47 -7.97
N LEU A 94 -11.70 8.39 -7.66
CA LEU A 94 -11.35 7.03 -8.00
C LEU A 94 -12.39 6.52 -9.00
N ASP A 95 -11.97 6.35 -10.25
CA ASP A 95 -12.85 5.89 -11.33
C ASP A 95 -12.74 4.38 -11.52
N GLU A 96 -13.86 3.70 -11.72
CA GLU A 96 -13.99 2.25 -11.97
C GLU A 96 -13.20 1.33 -10.99
N VAL A 97 -12.96 1.76 -9.75
CA VAL A 97 -12.18 0.98 -8.78
C VAL A 97 -12.88 -0.31 -8.33
N ASP A 98 -14.20 -0.38 -8.49
CA ASP A 98 -15.04 -1.54 -8.21
C ASP A 98 -15.11 -2.54 -9.37
N ALA A 99 -14.73 -2.14 -10.60
CA ALA A 99 -14.80 -3.01 -11.77
C ALA A 99 -13.86 -4.23 -11.67
N ALA A 100 -12.75 -4.09 -10.93
CA ALA A 100 -11.80 -5.17 -10.69
C ALA A 100 -12.10 -5.96 -9.40
N LEU A 101 -13.19 -5.65 -8.70
CA LEU A 101 -13.47 -6.15 -7.36
C LEU A 101 -14.77 -6.95 -7.34
N ASP A 102 -14.68 -8.19 -6.87
CA ASP A 102 -15.87 -8.97 -6.53
C ASP A 102 -16.69 -8.23 -5.47
N LEU A 103 -18.02 -8.44 -5.48
CA LEU A 103 -19.00 -7.77 -4.62
C LEU A 103 -18.63 -7.75 -3.12
N SER A 104 -17.92 -8.80 -2.65
CA SER A 104 -17.42 -8.92 -1.28
C SER A 104 -16.29 -7.94 -0.94
N HIS A 105 -15.46 -7.55 -1.90
CA HIS A 105 -14.35 -6.62 -1.70
C HIS A 105 -14.81 -5.15 -1.72
N THR A 106 -15.88 -4.83 -2.45
CA THR A 106 -16.44 -3.46 -2.50
C THR A 106 -16.95 -2.99 -1.13
N GLN A 107 -17.50 -3.90 -0.32
CA GLN A 107 -17.90 -3.59 1.06
C GLN A 107 -16.69 -3.22 1.94
N ASN A 108 -15.58 -3.94 1.77
CA ASN A 108 -14.35 -3.68 2.53
C ASN A 108 -13.72 -2.34 2.17
N ILE A 109 -13.89 -1.84 0.93
CA ILE A 109 -13.47 -0.48 0.58
C ILE A 109 -14.23 0.55 1.41
N GLY A 110 -15.56 0.44 1.51
CA GLY A 110 -16.36 1.37 2.30
C GLY A 110 -15.94 1.40 3.78
N ILE A 111 -15.61 0.22 4.35
CA ILE A 111 -15.08 0.10 5.71
C ILE A 111 -13.70 0.77 5.81
N MET A 112 -12.79 0.41 4.91
CA MET A 112 -11.43 0.95 4.87
C MET A 112 -11.42 2.48 4.73
N LEU A 113 -12.25 3.05 3.84
CA LEU A 113 -12.36 4.50 3.68
C LEU A 113 -12.85 5.17 4.97
N ARG A 114 -13.86 4.60 5.64
CA ARG A 114 -14.35 5.12 6.93
C ARG A 114 -13.29 5.01 8.04
N GLU A 115 -12.51 3.94 8.05
CA GLU A 115 -11.49 3.72 9.08
C GLU A 115 -10.28 4.64 8.89
N HIS A 116 -9.80 4.78 7.65
CA HIS A 116 -8.53 5.42 7.34
C HIS A 116 -8.65 6.87 6.81
N PHE A 117 -9.76 7.24 6.18
CA PHE A 117 -9.96 8.55 5.53
C PHE A 117 -11.09 9.37 6.19
N ARG A 118 -11.03 9.54 7.52
CA ARG A 118 -12.08 10.24 8.30
C ARG A 118 -12.27 11.74 7.99
N HIS A 119 -11.31 12.36 7.30
CA HIS A 119 -11.28 13.82 7.06
C HIS A 119 -11.16 14.19 5.57
N SER A 120 -11.21 13.22 4.67
CA SER A 120 -11.14 13.44 3.22
C SER A 120 -12.54 13.30 2.63
N GLN A 121 -12.91 14.20 1.71
CA GLN A 121 -14.15 14.11 0.93
C GLN A 121 -13.99 13.19 -0.27
#